data_AF-A0AA51NBB5-F1
#
_entry.id   AF-A0AA51NBB5-F1
#
_cell.length_a   1.000
_cell.length_b   1.000
_cell.length_c   1.000
_cell.angle_alpha   90.00
_cell.angle_beta   90.00
_cell.angle_gamma   90.00
#
_symmetry.space_group_name_H-M   'P 1'
#
loop_
_entity.id
_entity.type
_entity.pdbx_description
1 polymer ?
#
loop_
_entity_poly.entity_id
_entity_poly.type
_entity_poly.pdbx_seq_one_letter_code
_entity_poly.pdbx_strand_id
1 'polypeptide(L)'
;MKENEPEILDYTGIIGYLAQEMGDRYWFPLYQYLSKKPELLKSFTGFILNHETIIIHLGKQHIAIEYTGKERTGKLNKKSTTHFYVMITP
;
A
#
# COMPACT_ATOMS: atom_id res chain seq x y z
N MET A 1 -32.44 -3.06 1.70
CA MET A 1 -31.18 -2.81 0.97
C MET A 1 -31.01 -3.95 -0.01
N LYS A 2 -30.94 -3.69 -1.31
CA LYS A 2 -30.60 -4.74 -2.27
C LYS A 2 -29.11 -5.05 -2.06
N GLU A 3 -28.77 -6.31 -1.80
CA GLU A 3 -27.38 -6.75 -1.83
C GLU A 3 -26.86 -6.47 -3.24
N ASN A 4 -25.76 -5.72 -3.33
CA ASN A 4 -25.10 -5.50 -4.62
C ASN A 4 -24.50 -6.84 -5.05
N GLU A 5 -24.84 -7.30 -6.24
CA GLU A 5 -24.18 -8.45 -6.84
C GLU A 5 -22.67 -8.18 -6.94
N PRO A 6 -21.82 -9.17 -6.61
CA PRO A 6 -20.38 -8.97 -6.65
C PRO A 6 -19.93 -8.69 -8.08
N GLU A 7 -19.30 -7.53 -8.28
CA GLU A 7 -18.66 -7.19 -9.54
C GLU A 7 -17.44 -8.11 -9.75
N ILE A 8 -17.38 -8.80 -10.88
CA ILE A 8 -16.24 -9.64 -11.23
C ILE A 8 -15.12 -8.73 -11.74
N LEU A 9 -14.15 -8.45 -10.86
CA LEU A 9 -12.96 -7.69 -11.22
C LEU A 9 -11.90 -8.61 -11.85
N ASP A 10 -11.26 -8.14 -12.92
CA ASP A 10 -10.02 -8.74 -13.39
C ASP A 10 -8.86 -8.43 -12.42
N TYR A 11 -7.68 -9.02 -12.64
CA TYR A 11 -6.53 -8.80 -11.75
C TYR A 11 -6.16 -7.33 -11.62
N THR A 12 -6.27 -6.55 -12.70
CA THR A 12 -5.99 -5.11 -12.68
C THR A 12 -7.01 -4.35 -11.83
N GLY A 13 -8.29 -4.71 -11.92
CA GLY A 13 -9.37 -4.18 -11.09
C GLY A 13 -9.17 -4.50 -9.62
N ILE A 14 -8.79 -5.73 -9.28
CA ILE A 14 -8.50 -6.13 -7.89
C ILE A 14 -7.32 -5.32 -7.32
N ILE A 15 -6.24 -5.15 -8.09
CA ILE A 15 -5.07 -4.35 -7.66
C ILE A 15 -5.47 -2.89 -7.48
N GLY A 16 -6.22 -2.33 -8.43
CA GLY A 16 -6.67 -0.94 -8.38
C GLY A 16 -7.53 -0.69 -7.14
N TYR A 17 -8.49 -1.57 -6.88
CA TYR A 17 -9.32 -1.52 -5.68
C TYR A 17 -8.49 -1.64 -4.40
N LEU A 18 -7.58 -2.63 -4.32
CA LEU A 18 -6.72 -2.81 -3.15
C LEU A 18 -5.81 -1.60 -2.92
N ALA A 19 -5.20 -1.06 -3.98
CA ALA A 19 -4.34 0.11 -3.89
C ALA A 19 -5.13 1.36 -3.45
N GLN A 20 -6.36 1.52 -3.91
CA GLN A 20 -7.26 2.59 -3.48
C GLN A 20 -7.63 2.45 -2.00
N GLU A 21 -8.11 1.27 -1.59
CA GLU A 21 -8.50 1.02 -0.20
C GLU A 21 -7.30 1.18 0.77
N MET A 22 -6.12 0.69 0.38
CA MET A 22 -4.88 0.87 1.15
C MET A 22 -4.47 2.35 1.19
N GLY A 23 -4.60 3.07 0.07
CA GLY A 23 -4.36 4.51 0.01
C GLY A 23 -5.22 5.28 0.99
N ASP A 24 -6.53 5.08 0.91
CA ASP A 24 -7.52 5.85 1.65
C ASP A 24 -7.54 5.52 3.15
N ARG A 25 -7.37 4.24 3.51
CA ARG A 25 -7.53 3.78 4.89
C ARG A 25 -6.23 3.60 5.65
N TYR A 26 -5.10 3.43 4.95
CA TYR A 26 -3.83 3.12 5.59
C TYR A 26 -2.75 4.15 5.27
N TRP A 27 -2.28 4.23 4.03
CA TRP A 27 -1.12 5.04 3.67
C TRP A 27 -1.36 6.55 3.85
N PHE A 28 -2.51 7.06 3.39
CA PHE A 28 -2.79 8.50 3.48
C PHE A 28 -3.01 8.98 4.93
N PRO A 29 -3.80 8.29 5.78
CA PRO A 29 -3.91 8.63 7.19
C PRO A 29 -2.55 8.59 7.92
N LEU A 30 -1.71 7.57 7.65
CA LEU A 30 -0.35 7.47 8.20
C LEU A 30 0.52 8.64 7.77
N TYR A 31 0.50 8.98 6.48
CA TYR A 31 1.23 10.12 5.94
C TYR A 31 0.81 11.44 6.61
N GLN A 32 -0.50 11.68 6.72
CA GLN A 32 -1.02 12.89 7.37
C GLN A 32 -0.61 12.97 8.84
N TYR A 33 -0.65 11.84 9.56
CA TYR A 33 -0.27 11.78 10.95
C TYR A 33 1.22 12.09 11.16
N LEU A 34 2.09 11.45 10.39
CA LEU A 34 3.54 11.64 10.47
C LEU A 34 3.99 13.00 9.95
N SER A 35 3.29 13.58 8.97
CA SER A 35 3.56 14.93 8.47
C SER A 35 3.37 16.00 9.56
N LYS A 36 2.47 15.76 10.52
CA LYS A 36 2.22 16.64 11.68
C LYS A 36 3.16 16.36 12.86
N LYS A 37 3.84 15.21 12.86
CA LYS A 37 4.72 14.72 13.94
C LYS A 37 6.04 14.17 13.37
N PRO A 38 6.86 15.03 12.75
CA PRO A 38 8.06 14.59 12.04
C PRO A 38 9.10 13.91 12.94
N GLU A 39 9.06 14.16 14.26
CA GLU A 39 9.91 13.50 15.25
C GLU A 39 9.73 11.97 15.29
N LEU A 40 8.53 11.48 14.94
CA LEU A 40 8.21 10.06 14.90
C LEU A 40 8.84 9.35 13.69
N LEU A 41 9.30 10.08 12.68
CA LEU A 41 9.97 9.49 11.52
C LEU A 41 11.25 8.73 11.89
N LYS A 42 11.89 9.09 13.00
CA LYS A 42 13.12 8.45 13.48
C LYS A 42 12.93 6.97 13.82
N SER A 43 11.75 6.59 14.31
CA SER A 43 11.41 5.21 14.70
C SER A 43 10.42 4.55 13.75
N PHE A 44 9.84 5.29 12.81
CA PHE A 44 8.94 4.77 11.80
C PHE A 44 9.69 3.91 10.76
N THR A 45 8.99 2.91 10.23
CA THR A 45 9.46 2.06 9.14
C THR A 45 9.22 2.76 7.80
N GLY A 46 10.27 3.39 7.27
CA GLY A 46 10.23 4.32 6.14
C GLY A 46 9.63 3.75 4.86
N PHE A 47 9.95 2.50 4.52
CA PHE A 47 9.48 1.88 3.27
C PHE A 47 7.95 1.71 3.22
N ILE A 48 7.21 1.84 4.32
CA ILE A 48 5.74 1.78 4.27
C ILE A 48 5.19 2.96 3.45
N LEU A 49 5.76 4.16 3.62
CA LEU A 49 5.32 5.38 2.93
C LEU A 49 6.29 5.89 1.87
N ASN A 50 7.54 5.44 1.92
CA ASN A 50 8.58 5.73 0.93
C ASN A 50 9.08 4.41 0.31
N HIS A 51 8.17 3.53 -0.08
CA HIS A 51 8.51 2.31 -0.81
C HIS A 51 9.11 2.65 -2.17
N GLU A 52 9.99 1.77 -2.65
CA GLU A 52 10.44 1.75 -4.05
C GLU A 52 9.44 0.93 -4.89
N THR A 53 9.00 -0.20 -4.33
CA THR A 53 8.07 -1.13 -4.98
C THR A 53 7.06 -1.68 -3.97
N ILE A 54 5.83 -1.91 -4.43
CA ILE A 54 4.84 -2.71 -3.72
C ILE A 54 4.60 -4.00 -4.53
N ILE A 55 4.74 -5.15 -3.87
CA ILE A 55 4.47 -6.47 -4.45
C ILE A 55 3.25 -7.05 -3.75
N ILE A 56 2.23 -7.40 -4.52
CA ILE A 56 1.03 -8.06 -4.03
C ILE A 56 1.11 -9.54 -4.41
N HIS A 57 1.16 -10.39 -3.40
CA HIS A 57 1.10 -11.84 -3.58
C HIS A 57 -0.35 -12.28 -3.44
N LEU A 58 -0.90 -12.88 -4.50
CA LEU A 58 -2.24 -13.44 -4.52
C LEU A 58 -2.13 -14.96 -4.45
N GLY A 59 -2.35 -15.51 -3.26
CA GLY A 59 -2.48 -16.95 -3.04
C GLY A 59 -3.93 -17.38 -2.99
N LYS A 60 -4.18 -18.70 -3.06
CA LYS A 60 -5.55 -19.26 -3.03
C LYS A 60 -6.35 -18.90 -1.78
N GLN A 61 -5.68 -18.65 -0.65
CA GLN A 61 -6.30 -18.43 0.65
C GLN A 61 -5.85 -17.15 1.36
N HIS A 62 -4.89 -16.42 0.80
CA HIS A 62 -4.34 -15.23 1.45
C HIS A 62 -3.82 -14.24 0.42
N ILE A 63 -3.82 -12.97 0.83
CA ILE A 63 -3.16 -11.88 0.13
C ILE A 63 -2.01 -11.41 1.02
N ALA A 64 -0.83 -11.23 0.45
CA ALA A 64 0.28 -10.57 1.12
C ALA A 64 0.69 -9.30 0.38
N ILE A 65 1.02 -8.24 1.13
CA ILE A 65 1.56 -6.99 0.58
C ILE A 65 2.98 -6.85 1.11
N GLU A 66 3.93 -6.83 0.18
CA GLU A 66 5.34 -6.66 0.47
C GLU A 66 5.81 -5.28 0.00
N TYR A 67 6.62 -4.63 0.81
CA TYR A 67 7.19 -3.32 0.54
C TYR A 67 8.69 -3.45 0.44
N THR A 68 9.27 -2.85 -0.60
CA THR A 68 10.72 -2.70 -0.72
C THR A 68 11.14 -1.25 -0.54
N GLY A 69 12.38 -1.04 -0.13
CA GLY A 69 12.98 0.28 0.04
C GLY A 69 13.68 0.43 1.38
N LYS A 70 14.02 1.68 1.73
CA LYS A 70 14.78 1.98 2.95
C LYS A 70 13.92 1.85 4.20
N GLU A 71 14.37 1.04 5.16
CA GLU A 71 13.71 0.87 6.47
C GLU A 71 13.63 2.18 7.27
N ARG A 72 14.60 3.09 7.11
CA ARG A 72 14.62 4.38 7.79
C ARG A 72 14.61 5.53 6.81
N THR A 73 13.86 6.58 7.14
CA THR A 73 13.82 7.82 6.37
C THR A 73 13.78 9.03 7.30
N GLY A 74 14.51 10.10 6.95
CA GLY A 74 14.46 11.38 7.65
C GLY A 74 13.37 12.32 7.13
N LYS A 75 12.68 11.96 6.03
CA LYS A 75 11.65 12.78 5.40
C LYS A 75 10.60 11.92 4.69
N LEU A 76 9.38 12.44 4.62
CA LEU A 76 8.32 11.86 3.78
C LEU A 76 8.42 12.42 2.36
N ASN A 77 8.25 11.57 1.35
CA ASN A 77 8.25 12.01 -0.04
C ASN A 77 6.91 12.68 -0.38
N LYS A 78 6.94 13.83 -1.06
CA LYS A 78 5.72 14.54 -1.49
C LYS A 78 5.07 13.92 -2.74
N LYS A 79 5.86 13.16 -3.51
CA LYS A 79 5.42 12.39 -4.68
C LYS A 79 6.23 11.09 -4.71
N SER A 80 5.53 9.99 -4.90
CA SER A 80 6.10 8.67 -5.13
C SER A 80 5.52 8.15 -6.44
N THR A 81 6.37 7.66 -7.33
CA THR A 81 5.92 6.78 -8.41
C THR A 81 6.03 5.37 -7.87
N THR A 82 4.89 4.76 -7.59
CA THR A 82 4.84 3.41 -7.04
C THR A 82 4.66 2.41 -8.18
N HIS A 83 5.56 1.44 -8.24
CA HIS A 83 5.41 0.28 -9.13
C HIS A 83 4.69 -0.83 -8.36
N PHE A 84 3.59 -1.32 -8.94
CA PHE A 84 2.85 -2.47 -8.43
C PHE A 84 3.21 -3.69 -9.24
N TYR A 85 3.61 -4.76 -8.56
CA TYR A 85 3.76 -6.08 -9.16
C TYR A 85 2.77 -7.05 -8.52
N VAL A 86 2.22 -7.95 -9.34
CA VAL A 86 1.42 -9.06 -8.84
C VAL A 86 2.17 -10.36 -9.08
N MET A 87 2.30 -11.12 -8.01
CA MET A 87 2.80 -12.48 -8.05
C MET A 87 1.65 -13.42 -7.68
N ILE A 88 1.27 -14.27 -8.63
CA ILE A 88 0.32 -15.35 -8.38
C ILE A 88 1.11 -16.49 -7.76
N THR A 89 0.84 -16.79 -6.50
CA THR A 89 1.51 -17.89 -5.79
C THR A 89 0.68 -19.17 -5.91
N PRO A 90 1.33 -20.33 -6.17
CA PRO A 90 0.65 -21.59 -6.46
C PRO A 90 -0.18 -22.18 -5.30
#